data_AF-A0A318I8J3-F1
#
_entry.id   AF-A0A318I8J3-F1
#
_cell.length_a   1.000
_cell.length_b   1.000
_cell.length_c   1.000
_cell.angle_alpha   90.00
_cell.angle_beta   90.00
_cell.angle_gamma   90.00
#
_symmetry.space_group_name_H-M   'P 1'
#
loop_
_entity.id
_entity.type
_entity.pdbx_description
1 polymer ?
#
loop_
_entity_poly.entity_id
_entity_poly.type
_entity_poly.pdbx_seq_one_letter_code
_entity_poly.pdbx_strand_id
1 'polypeptide(L)'
;MNLDTYFYFGAAGINAFPVNIFFIPYYGLAIITFFLHISAIHIKKLKRNILGVEPRKQSYLILIMGSITILVIFYGFTNGFSGVVIPAEYGIIIGK
;
A
#
# COMPACT_ATOMS: atom_id res chain seq x y z
N MET A 1 -21.99 -13.77 9.17
CA MET A 1 -21.56 -13.00 7.99
C MET A 1 -20.73 -11.81 8.48
N ASN A 2 -19.50 -12.09 8.93
CA ASN A 2 -18.50 -11.08 9.30
C ASN A 2 -17.36 -11.23 8.30
N LEU A 3 -17.66 -11.04 7.01
CA LEU A 3 -16.57 -10.91 6.05
C LEU A 3 -15.90 -9.58 6.36
N ASP A 4 -14.59 -9.63 6.56
CA ASP A 4 -13.79 -8.43 6.72
C ASP A 4 -13.73 -7.75 5.34
N THR A 5 -14.76 -6.95 5.06
CA THR A 5 -15.10 -6.52 3.70
C THR A 5 -13.96 -5.76 3.04
N TYR A 6 -13.18 -5.04 3.85
CA TYR A 6 -12.03 -4.28 3.39
C TYR A 6 -10.86 -5.17 2.96
N PHE A 7 -10.65 -6.31 3.64
CA PHE A 7 -9.56 -7.21 3.30
C PHE A 7 -9.83 -7.97 2.01
N TYR A 8 -10.96 -8.69 1.93
CA TYR A 8 -11.26 -9.54 0.77
C TYR A 8 -11.47 -8.72 -0.51
N PHE A 9 -11.98 -7.49 -0.40
CA PHE A 9 -12.06 -6.56 -1.53
C PHE A 9 -10.66 -6.22 -2.09
N GLY A 10 -9.74 -5.81 -1.21
CA GLY A 10 -8.37 -5.49 -1.62
C GLY A 10 -7.62 -6.72 -2.17
N ALA A 11 -7.76 -7.86 -1.50
CA ALA A 11 -7.18 -9.13 -1.95
C ALA A 11 -7.74 -9.56 -3.32
N ALA A 12 -9.05 -9.45 -3.54
CA ALA A 12 -9.66 -9.76 -4.83
C ALA A 12 -9.10 -8.88 -5.95
N GLY A 13 -8.99 -7.57 -5.69
CA GLY A 13 -8.42 -6.62 -6.63
C GLY A 13 -6.96 -6.93 -7.00
N ILE A 14 -6.14 -7.36 -6.05
CA ILE A 14 -4.70 -7.60 -6.28
C ILE A 14 -4.41 -9.00 -6.87
N ASN A 15 -5.20 -10.01 -6.54
CA ASN A 15 -4.92 -11.41 -6.93
C ASN A 15 -5.60 -11.86 -8.22
N ALA A 16 -6.50 -11.07 -8.80
CA ALA A 16 -7.26 -11.45 -9.98
C ALA A 16 -6.81 -10.67 -11.22
N PHE A 17 -6.33 -11.37 -12.25
CA PHE A 17 -6.13 -10.79 -13.57
C PHE A 17 -7.46 -10.71 -14.34
N PRO A 18 -7.75 -9.64 -15.10
CA PRO A 18 -6.90 -8.47 -15.37
C PRO A 18 -7.06 -7.31 -14.37
N VAL A 19 -7.94 -7.46 -13.38
CA VAL A 19 -8.33 -6.42 -12.42
C VAL A 19 -7.12 -5.87 -11.65
N ASN A 20 -6.16 -6.73 -11.33
CA ASN A 20 -4.91 -6.37 -10.67
C ASN A 20 -4.07 -5.32 -11.42
N ILE A 21 -4.17 -5.22 -12.74
CA ILE A 21 -3.50 -4.17 -13.53
C ILE A 21 -3.96 -2.78 -13.10
N PHE A 22 -5.21 -2.63 -12.67
CA PHE A 22 -5.73 -1.37 -12.14
C PHE A 22 -5.43 -1.22 -10.64
N PHE A 23 -5.71 -2.27 -9.86
CA PHE A 23 -5.65 -2.18 -8.40
C PHE A 23 -4.24 -2.09 -7.82
N ILE A 24 -3.26 -2.77 -8.41
CA ILE A 24 -1.85 -2.68 -7.97
C ILE A 24 -1.33 -1.24 -8.08
N PRO A 25 -1.36 -0.56 -9.24
CA PRO A 25 -0.90 0.81 -9.31
C PRO A 25 -1.80 1.76 -8.50
N TYR A 26 -3.12 1.56 -8.46
CA TYR A 26 -4.02 2.40 -7.68
C TYR A 26 -3.65 2.40 -6.18
N TYR A 27 -3.54 1.22 -5.56
CA TYR A 27 -3.19 1.13 -4.13
C TYR A 27 -1.72 1.53 -3.88
N GLY A 28 -0.81 1.14 -4.77
CA GLY A 28 0.60 1.50 -4.64
C GLY A 28 0.81 3.01 -4.69
N LEU A 29 0.17 3.69 -5.64
CA LEU A 29 0.21 5.14 -5.78
C LEU A 29 -0.50 5.86 -4.62
N ALA A 30 -1.61 5.34 -4.12
CA ALA A 30 -2.30 5.91 -2.98
C ALA A 30 -1.40 5.92 -1.73
N ILE A 31 -0.76 4.79 -1.43
CA ILE A 31 0.14 4.66 -0.28
C ILE A 31 1.38 5.55 -0.47
N ILE A 32 2.06 5.49 -1.63
CA ILE A 32 3.27 6.30 -1.83
C ILE A 32 2.96 7.80 -1.80
N THR A 33 1.78 8.23 -2.27
CA THR A 33 1.34 9.63 -2.22
C THR A 33 1.17 10.11 -0.79
N PHE A 34 0.61 9.27 0.09
CA PHE A 34 0.52 9.57 1.51
C PHE A 34 1.89 9.78 2.15
N PHE A 35 2.85 8.87 1.92
CA PHE A 35 4.21 9.01 2.44
C PHE A 35 4.97 10.18 1.82
N LEU A 36 4.75 10.46 0.53
CA LEU A 36 5.31 11.61 -0.15
C LEU A 36 4.79 12.92 0.45
N HIS A 37 3.49 13.00 0.73
CA HIS A 37 2.90 14.15 1.39
C HIS A 37 3.49 14.38 2.78
N ILE A 38 3.63 13.32 3.59
CA ILE A 38 4.27 13.40 4.91
C ILE A 38 5.74 13.84 4.77
N SER A 39 6.49 13.25 3.84
CA SER A 39 7.88 13.58 3.56
C SER A 39 8.05 15.07 3.20
N ALA A 40 7.16 15.61 2.35
CA ALA A 40 7.15 17.02 1.97
C ALA A 40 6.80 17.96 3.14
N ILE A 41 5.87 17.57 4.01
CA ILE A 41 5.58 18.33 5.23
C ILE A 41 6.77 18.27 6.20
N HIS A 42 7.41 17.11 6.33
CA HIS A 42 8.53 16.87 7.23
C HIS A 42 9.70 17.78 6.91
N ILE A 43 10.12 17.87 5.65
CA ILE A 43 11.21 18.76 5.23
C ILE A 43 10.87 20.24 5.45
N LYS A 44 9.60 20.64 5.32
CA LYS A 44 9.17 22.04 5.48
C LYS A 44 9.04 22.46 6.95
N LYS A 45 8.59 21.56 7.82
CA LYS A 45 8.33 21.86 9.24
C LYS A 45 9.54 21.60 10.14
N LEU A 46 10.33 20.59 9.85
CA LEU A 46 11.46 20.22 10.71
C LEU A 46 12.70 21.02 10.34
N LYS A 47 13.17 21.86 11.27
CA LYS A 47 14.36 22.70 11.12
C LYS A 47 15.60 22.17 11.85
N ARG A 48 15.48 21.05 12.56
CA ARG A 48 16.55 20.50 13.39
C ARG A 48 16.90 19.08 12.98
N ASN A 49 18.15 18.71 13.23
CA ASN A 49 18.60 17.34 13.07
C ASN A 49 18.01 16.49 14.20
N ILE A 50 17.57 15.28 13.87
CA ILE A 50 17.14 14.26 14.84
C ILE A 50 18.16 13.14 14.74
N LEU A 51 18.75 12.75 15.86
CA LEU A 51 19.81 11.72 15.93
C LEU A 51 20.97 12.00 14.95
N GLY A 52 21.33 13.28 14.74
CA GLY A 52 22.38 13.69 13.82
C GLY A 52 22.03 13.61 12.32
N VAL A 53 20.82 13.17 11.97
CA VAL A 53 20.37 13.08 10.58
C VAL A 53 19.67 14.38 10.18
N GLU A 54 19.99 14.92 9.00
CA GLU A 54 19.37 16.14 8.48
C GLU A 54 17.90 15.90 8.04
N PRO A 55 17.00 16.90 8.19
CA PRO A 55 15.59 16.78 7.81
C PRO A 55 15.36 16.27 6.38
N ARG A 56 16.21 16.65 5.43
CA ARG A 56 16.14 16.16 4.04
C ARG A 56 16.39 14.65 3.95
N LYS A 57 17.42 14.14 4.63
CA LYS A 57 17.72 12.69 4.65
C LYS A 57 16.63 11.92 5.38
N GLN A 58 16.09 12.45 6.47
CA GLN A 58 14.93 11.87 7.15
C GLN A 58 13.71 11.78 6.23
N SER A 59 13.50 12.78 5.37
CA SER A 59 12.39 12.78 4.41
C SER A 59 12.52 11.68 3.36
N TYR A 60 13.74 11.35 2.93
CA TYR A 60 13.98 10.17 2.10
C TYR A 60 13.75 8.85 2.85
N LEU A 61 14.10 8.77 4.14
CA LEU A 61 13.77 7.60 4.96
C LEU A 61 12.25 7.40 5.08
N ILE A 62 11.46 8.48 5.20
CA ILE A 62 9.99 8.40 5.19
C ILE A 62 9.47 7.79 3.88
N LEU A 63 10.03 8.21 2.74
CA LEU A 63 9.66 7.64 1.44
C LEU A 63 10.04 6.15 1.33
N ILE A 64 11.24 5.77 1.77
CA ILE A 64 11.70 4.38 1.76
C ILE A 64 10.79 3.51 2.64
N MET A 65 10.40 3.99 3.83
CA MET A 65 9.44 3.30 4.69
C MET A 65 8.09 3.12 3.99
N GLY A 66 7.63 4.12 3.23
CA GLY A 66 6.43 4.01 2.41
C GLY A 66 6.53 2.90 1.36
N SER A 67 7.64 2.85 0.62
CA SER A 67 7.89 1.77 -0.37
C SER A 67 7.92 0.39 0.27
N ILE A 68 8.59 0.24 1.43
CA ILE A 68 8.61 -1.03 2.17
C ILE A 68 7.19 -1.41 2.62
N THR A 69 6.41 -0.42 3.10
CA THR A 69 5.02 -0.63 3.53
C THR A 69 4.16 -1.17 2.38
N ILE A 70 4.31 -0.64 1.16
CA ILE A 70 3.62 -1.15 -0.04
C ILE A 70 3.95 -2.62 -0.27
N LEU A 71 5.24 -2.99 -0.22
CA LEU A 71 5.67 -4.38 -0.42
C LEU A 71 5.07 -5.32 0.62
N VAL A 72 5.08 -4.92 1.90
CA VAL A 72 4.50 -5.72 2.99
C VAL A 72 2.99 -5.89 2.82
N ILE A 73 2.27 -4.82 2.47
CA ILE A 73 0.82 -4.86 2.26
C ILE A 73 0.47 -5.78 1.07
N PHE A 74 1.15 -5.63 -0.06
CA PHE A 74 0.90 -6.47 -1.24
C PHE A 74 1.29 -7.93 -1.00
N TYR A 75 2.37 -8.18 -0.26
CA TYR A 75 2.73 -9.52 0.17
C TYR A 75 1.63 -10.13 1.05
N GLY A 76 1.08 -9.37 1.99
CA GLY A 76 -0.05 -9.80 2.82
C GLY A 76 -1.32 -10.07 2.01
N PHE A 77 -1.69 -9.17 1.10
CA PHE A 77 -2.87 -9.34 0.25
C PHE A 77 -2.75 -10.50 -0.72
N THR A 78 -1.53 -10.92 -1.09
CA THR A 78 -1.31 -12.08 -1.95
C THR A 78 -1.10 -13.38 -1.18
N ASN A 79 -1.22 -13.36 0.16
CA ASN A 79 -0.87 -14.48 1.04
C ASN A 79 0.53 -15.04 0.70
N GLY A 80 1.49 -14.13 0.61
CA GLY A 80 2.86 -14.44 0.21
C GLY A 80 2.97 -14.98 -1.22
N PHE A 81 2.28 -14.34 -2.17
CA PHE A 81 2.20 -14.74 -3.57
C PHE A 81 1.54 -16.10 -3.83
N SER A 82 0.95 -16.74 -2.82
CA SER A 82 0.20 -18.00 -2.98
C SER A 82 -1.22 -17.77 -3.48
N GLY A 83 -1.69 -16.53 -3.52
CA GLY A 83 -3.08 -16.18 -3.77
C GLY A 83 -3.94 -16.31 -2.52
N VAL A 84 -5.04 -15.56 -2.49
CA VAL A 84 -6.06 -15.63 -1.44
C VAL A 84 -7.32 -16.26 -2.05
N VAL A 85 -7.94 -17.20 -1.35
CA VAL A 85 -9.25 -17.73 -1.72
C VAL A 85 -10.28 -16.62 -1.49
N ILE A 86 -10.81 -16.08 -2.58
CA ILE A 86 -11.78 -14.98 -2.54
C ILE A 86 -13.19 -15.58 -2.42
N PRO A 87 -13.97 -15.17 -1.39
CA PRO A 87 -15.37 -15.58 -1.25
C PRO A 87 -16.22 -15.19 -2.45
N ALA A 88 -17.26 -16.00 -2.75
CA ALA A 88 -18.10 -15.83 -3.93
C ALA A 88 -18.81 -14.46 -3.99
N GLU A 89 -19.05 -13.80 -2.84
CA GLU A 89 -19.67 -12.48 -2.80
C GLU A 89 -18.84 -11.38 -3.48
N TYR A 90 -17.52 -11.60 -3.67
CA TYR A 90 -16.64 -10.70 -4.42
C TYR A 90 -16.41 -11.11 -5.87
N GLY A 91 -17.14 -12.13 -6.37
CA GLY A 91 -17.12 -12.55 -7.77
C GLY A 91 -17.35 -11.38 -8.74
N ILE A 92 -18.25 -10.46 -8.36
CA ILE A 92 -18.59 -9.25 -9.14
C ILE A 92 -17.35 -8.41 -9.46
N ILE A 93 -16.38 -8.32 -8.54
CA ILE A 93 -15.15 -7.53 -8.72
C ILE A 93 -14.23 -8.14 -9.77
N ILE A 94 -14.25 -9.47 -9.88
CA ILE A 94 -13.40 -10.23 -10.79
C ILE A 94 -14.13 -10.63 -12.09
N GLY A 95 -15.34 -10.10 -12.30
CA GLY A 95 -16.17 -10.38 -13.48
C GLY A 95 -16.74 -11.80 -13.53
N LYS A 96 -16.98 -12.42 -12.37
CA LYS A 96 -17.60 -13.75 -12.23
C LYS A 96 -18.93 -13.70 -11.51
#